data_AF-D2QWW2-F1
#
_entry.id   AF-D2QWW2-F1
#
_cell.length_a   1.000
_cell.length_b   1.000
_cell.length_c   1.000
_cell.angle_alpha   90.00
_cell.angle_beta   90.00
_cell.angle_gamma   90.00
#
_symmetry.space_group_name_H-M   'P 1'
#
loop_
_entity.id
_entity.type
_entity.pdbx_description
1 polymer ?
#
loop_
_entity_poly.entity_id
_entity_poly.type
_entity_poly.pdbx_seq_one_letter_code
_entity_poly.pdbx_strand_id
1 'polypeptide(L)'
;MQRVLRFAPSISVILGIALCSLLVLSRSEDLRRYRVSLAGFCHVALHEGQLVIFNSDYFGPYTGSIVGLGGESYPQVQGGHACGLGAVHLEWPQFSIWTIYVSLFYPLLLTAIAPAIACYQRLLRLAQTGV
;
A
#
# COMPACT_ATOMS: atom_id res chain seq x y z
N MET A 1 4.91 27.77 9.78
CA MET A 1 3.91 27.33 8.79
C MET A 1 4.18 27.78 7.34
N GLN A 2 4.60 29.02 7.06
CA GLN A 2 4.78 29.50 5.67
C GLN A 2 5.85 28.77 4.83
N ARG A 3 6.93 28.25 5.44
CA ARG A 3 7.97 27.48 4.71
C ARG A 3 7.46 26.12 4.23
N VAL A 4 6.66 25.41 5.03
CA VAL A 4 6.10 24.08 4.69
C VAL A 4 5.17 24.17 3.47
N LEU A 5 4.39 25.24 3.36
CA LEU A 5 3.48 25.49 2.23
C LEU A 5 4.19 25.74 0.89
N ARG A 6 5.45 26.18 0.88
CA ARG A 6 6.21 26.41 -0.38
C ARG A 6 6.72 25.12 -0.98
N PHE A 7 7.05 24.13 -0.17
CA PHE A 7 7.60 22.84 -0.61
C PHE A 7 6.53 21.76 -0.80
N ALA A 8 5.34 21.94 -0.22
CA ALA A 8 4.21 21.03 -0.37
C ALA A 8 3.90 20.60 -1.82
N PRO A 9 3.83 21.52 -2.83
CA PRO A 9 3.57 21.10 -4.21
C PRO A 9 4.73 20.29 -4.81
N SER A 10 5.98 20.69 -4.57
CA SER A 10 7.15 19.95 -5.06
C SER A 10 7.23 18.54 -4.47
N ILE A 11 7.00 18.41 -3.17
CA ILE A 11 6.95 17.11 -2.48
C ILE A 11 5.80 16.26 -3.03
N SER A 12 4.63 16.86 -3.25
CA SER A 12 3.47 16.15 -3.80
C SER A 12 3.73 15.64 -5.22
N VAL A 13 4.41 16.42 -6.07
CA VAL A 13 4.79 16.00 -7.42
C VAL A 13 5.81 14.85 -7.37
N ILE A 14 6.84 14.95 -6.54
CA ILE A 14 7.85 13.89 -6.39
C ILE A 14 7.20 12.59 -5.90
N LEU A 15 6.36 12.68 -4.85
CA LEU A 15 5.62 11.53 -4.33
C LEU A 15 4.63 10.98 -5.36
N GLY A 16 3.93 11.83 -6.10
CA GLY A 16 3.02 11.43 -7.16
C GLY A 16 3.73 10.65 -8.27
N ILE A 17 4.87 11.14 -8.74
CA ILE A 17 5.70 10.43 -9.75
C ILE A 17 6.18 9.08 -9.19
N ALA A 18 6.65 9.04 -7.95
CA ALA A 18 7.08 7.81 -7.31
C ALA A 18 5.93 6.79 -7.20
N LEU A 19 4.75 7.22 -6.75
CA LEU A 19 3.57 6.37 -6.62
C LEU A 19 3.05 5.88 -7.98
N CYS A 20 3.04 6.73 -9.01
CA CYS A 20 2.72 6.33 -10.37
C CYS A 20 3.71 5.29 -10.90
N SER A 21 5.00 5.47 -10.62
CA SER A 21 6.04 4.50 -11.00
C SER A 21 5.82 3.16 -10.32
N LEU A 22 5.52 3.16 -9.02
CA LEU A 22 5.19 1.95 -8.26
C LEU A 22 3.91 1.28 -8.79
N LEU A 23 2.90 2.04 -9.19
CA LEU A 23 1.68 1.50 -9.80
C LEU A 23 1.96 0.79 -11.12
N VAL A 24 2.81 1.36 -11.98
CA VAL A 24 3.22 0.71 -13.22
C VAL A 24 3.99 -0.58 -12.92
N LEU A 25 4.91 -0.55 -11.96
CA LEU A 25 5.69 -1.72 -11.55
C LEU A 25 4.85 -2.81 -10.87
N SER A 26 3.73 -2.44 -10.23
CA SER A 26 2.85 -3.38 -9.51
C SER A 26 2.12 -4.37 -10.41
N ARG A 27 2.20 -4.22 -11.74
CA ARG A 27 1.62 -5.17 -12.70
C ARG A 27 2.44 -6.45 -12.89
N SER A 28 3.46 -6.67 -12.06
CA SER A 28 4.23 -7.91 -12.09
C SER A 28 3.38 -9.10 -11.64
N GLU A 29 3.41 -10.17 -12.42
CA GLU A 29 2.63 -11.39 -12.17
C GLU A 29 3.26 -12.30 -11.10
N ASP A 30 4.58 -12.21 -10.88
CA ASP A 30 5.30 -13.09 -9.94
C ASP A 30 5.86 -12.34 -8.73
N LEU A 31 5.04 -12.27 -7.67
CA LEU A 31 5.39 -11.60 -6.41
C LEU A 31 6.56 -12.24 -5.68
N ARG A 32 6.83 -13.52 -5.95
CA ARG A 32 7.95 -14.22 -5.30
C ARG A 32 9.24 -13.82 -5.98
N ARG A 33 9.26 -13.67 -7.29
CA ARG A 33 10.46 -13.23 -8.02
C ARG A 33 10.79 -11.75 -7.77
N TYR A 34 9.77 -10.90 -7.75
CA TYR A 34 9.95 -9.45 -7.65
C TYR A 34 9.66 -8.94 -6.23
N ARG A 35 10.45 -9.43 -5.27
CA ARG A 35 10.39 -9.05 -3.85
C ARG A 35 11.69 -8.42 -3.36
N VAL A 36 11.56 -7.51 -2.40
CA VAL A 36 12.67 -6.99 -1.59
C VAL A 36 12.58 -7.64 -0.21
N SER A 37 13.61 -8.38 0.17
CA SER A 37 13.72 -8.95 1.52
C SER A 37 14.35 -7.93 2.45
N LEU A 38 13.58 -7.47 3.45
CA LEU A 38 14.08 -6.57 4.49
C LEU A 38 14.75 -7.33 5.64
N ALA A 39 14.20 -8.51 5.95
CA ALA A 39 14.72 -9.44 6.94
C ALA A 39 14.39 -10.88 6.49
N GLY A 40 14.91 -11.89 7.20
CA GLY A 40 14.62 -13.30 6.89
C GLY A 40 13.15 -13.70 6.97
N PHE A 41 12.31 -12.88 7.60
CA PHE A 41 10.87 -13.11 7.81
C PHE A 41 10.02 -11.89 7.40
N CYS A 42 10.56 -11.00 6.56
CA CYS A 42 9.84 -9.82 6.12
C CYS A 42 10.25 -9.46 4.69
N HIS A 43 9.30 -9.64 3.78
CA HIS A 43 9.43 -9.39 2.36
C HIS A 43 8.39 -8.38 1.91
N VAL A 44 8.77 -7.56 0.93
CA VAL A 44 7.92 -6.54 0.35
C VAL A 44 7.88 -6.74 -1.16
N ALA A 45 6.68 -6.77 -1.73
CA ALA A 45 6.43 -6.86 -3.16
C ALA A 45 5.35 -5.85 -3.58
N LEU A 46 5.15 -5.71 -4.88
CA LEU A 46 4.08 -4.89 -5.45
C LEU A 46 3.16 -5.78 -6.29
N HIS A 47 1.85 -5.72 -6.03
CA HIS A 47 0.83 -6.49 -6.74
C HIS A 47 -0.41 -5.65 -7.01
N GLU A 48 -0.87 -5.57 -8.25
CA GLU A 48 -2.17 -5.00 -8.61
C GLU A 48 -2.49 -3.64 -7.94
N GLY A 49 -1.49 -2.75 -7.90
CA GLY A 49 -1.61 -1.44 -7.27
C GLY A 49 -1.58 -1.43 -5.74
N GLN A 50 -1.07 -2.50 -5.14
CA GLN A 50 -0.90 -2.67 -3.70
C GLN A 50 0.56 -2.94 -3.37
N LEU A 51 1.02 -2.38 -2.26
CA LEU A 51 2.22 -2.81 -1.57
C LEU A 51 1.86 -4.03 -0.72
N VAL A 52 2.57 -5.14 -0.94
CA VAL A 52 2.32 -6.41 -0.27
C VAL A 52 3.48 -6.71 0.66
N ILE A 53 3.20 -6.88 1.95
CA ILE A 53 4.20 -7.21 2.97
C ILE A 53 3.88 -8.59 3.52
N PHE A 54 4.85 -9.50 3.54
CA PHE A 54 4.61 -10.90 3.90
C PHE A 54 5.84 -11.55 4.53
N ASN A 55 5.65 -12.60 5.32
CA ASN A 55 6.72 -13.21 6.11
C ASN A 55 7.43 -14.41 5.50
N SER A 56 6.82 -15.06 4.52
CA SER A 56 7.36 -16.28 3.93
C SER A 56 7.62 -16.09 2.45
N ASP A 57 8.86 -16.25 2.03
CA ASP A 57 9.20 -16.26 0.61
C ASP A 57 8.82 -17.54 -0.12
N TYR A 58 8.72 -18.65 0.62
CA TYR A 58 8.33 -19.94 0.08
C TYR A 58 6.82 -20.03 -0.13
N PHE A 59 6.04 -19.64 0.90
CA PHE A 59 4.59 -19.80 0.91
C PHE A 59 3.80 -18.50 0.68
N GLY A 60 4.43 -17.33 0.81
CA GLY A 60 3.81 -16.02 0.60
C GLY A 60 4.19 -15.36 -0.72
N PRO A 61 3.54 -14.23 -1.06
CA PRO A 61 2.36 -13.68 -0.39
C PRO A 61 1.10 -14.51 -0.68
N TYR A 62 0.15 -14.51 0.26
CA TYR A 62 -1.09 -15.27 0.14
C TYR A 62 -2.15 -14.51 -0.67
N THR A 63 -2.31 -14.80 -1.96
CA THR A 63 -3.21 -14.07 -2.89
C THR A 63 -4.54 -14.77 -3.19
N GLY A 64 -4.83 -15.90 -2.55
CA GLY A 64 -5.95 -16.78 -2.92
C GLY A 64 -7.16 -16.74 -1.99
N SER A 65 -8.12 -17.61 -2.27
CA SER A 65 -9.17 -18.04 -1.34
C SER A 65 -8.83 -19.41 -0.75
N ILE A 66 -9.03 -19.59 0.56
CA ILE A 66 -8.87 -20.90 1.19
C ILE A 66 -10.12 -21.68 0.84
N VAL A 67 -9.99 -22.59 -0.12
CA VAL A 67 -11.07 -23.51 -0.47
C VAL A 67 -11.19 -24.51 0.68
N GLY A 68 -12.14 -24.25 1.58
CA GLY A 68 -12.44 -25.13 2.72
C GLY A 68 -13.12 -26.42 2.25
N LEU A 69 -12.33 -27.44 1.89
CA LEU A 69 -12.83 -28.78 1.61
C LEU A 69 -12.66 -29.70 2.84
N GLY A 70 -13.48 -29.50 3.88
CA GLY A 70 -13.71 -30.40 5.04
C GLY A 70 -12.56 -31.28 5.59
N GLY A 71 -12.12 -31.01 6.83
CA GLY A 71 -11.27 -31.91 7.65
C GLY A 71 -10.59 -31.18 8.83
N GLU A 72 -9.79 -31.88 9.64
CA GLU A 72 -9.14 -31.34 10.86
C GLU A 72 -7.75 -30.69 10.65
N SER A 73 -7.23 -30.66 9.42
CA SER A 73 -5.85 -30.23 9.12
C SER A 73 -5.73 -28.86 8.43
N TYR A 74 -6.73 -27.99 8.58
CA TYR A 74 -6.78 -26.71 7.87
C TYR A 74 -6.19 -25.56 8.70
N PRO A 75 -5.57 -24.57 8.05
CA PRO A 75 -5.11 -23.38 8.75
C PRO A 75 -6.29 -22.63 9.35
N GLN A 76 -6.10 -22.09 10.55
CA GLN A 76 -7.01 -21.06 11.02
C GLN A 76 -6.78 -19.79 10.20
N VAL A 77 -7.87 -19.26 9.64
CA VAL A 77 -7.84 -18.11 8.76
C VAL A 77 -8.40 -16.92 9.50
N GLN A 78 -7.58 -15.91 9.69
CA GLN A 78 -8.00 -14.62 10.21
C GLN A 78 -7.66 -13.57 9.17
N GLY A 79 -8.63 -12.77 8.76
CA GLY A 79 -8.35 -11.73 7.79
C GLY A 79 -9.50 -10.78 7.58
N GLY A 80 -9.18 -9.64 7.02
CA GLY A 80 -10.13 -8.58 6.76
C GLY A 80 -9.57 -7.57 5.78
N HIS A 81 -10.46 -6.90 5.07
CA HIS A 81 -10.15 -5.80 4.18
C HIS A 81 -10.98 -4.59 4.61
N ALA A 82 -10.32 -3.47 4.87
CA ALA A 82 -10.96 -2.21 5.23
C ALA A 82 -10.14 -1.04 4.69
N CYS A 83 -10.81 -0.10 4.01
CA CYS A 83 -10.22 1.19 3.59
C CYS A 83 -8.86 1.08 2.87
N GLY A 84 -8.72 0.13 1.94
CA GLY A 84 -7.47 -0.08 1.20
C GLY A 84 -6.34 -0.76 1.99
N LEU A 85 -6.61 -1.21 3.22
CA LEU A 85 -5.75 -2.09 3.98
C LEU A 85 -6.39 -3.48 4.02
N GLY A 86 -5.61 -4.49 3.68
CA GLY A 86 -5.97 -5.89 3.83
C GLY A 86 -4.96 -6.58 4.74
N ALA A 87 -5.41 -7.50 5.56
CA ALA A 87 -4.51 -8.39 6.29
C ALA A 87 -5.09 -9.80 6.27
N VAL A 88 -4.22 -10.78 6.07
CA VAL A 88 -4.55 -12.20 6.18
C VAL A 88 -3.46 -12.86 7.02
N HIS A 89 -3.89 -13.64 8.00
CA HIS A 89 -3.06 -14.47 8.85
C HIS A 89 -3.60 -15.89 8.79
N LEU A 90 -2.72 -16.81 8.43
CA LEU A 90 -2.97 -18.23 8.31
C LEU A 90 -2.09 -18.97 9.31
N GLU A 91 -2.73 -19.70 10.21
CA GLU A 91 -2.03 -20.40 11.28
C GLU A 91 -2.18 -21.91 11.10
N TRP A 92 -1.07 -22.59 10.81
CA TRP A 92 -0.92 -24.03 10.88
C TRP A 92 -0.24 -24.43 12.20
N PRO A 93 -0.35 -25.70 12.63
CA PRO A 93 0.31 -26.16 13.84
C PRO A 93 1.84 -25.98 13.83
N GLN A 94 2.50 -26.00 12.66
CA GLN A 94 3.96 -25.95 12.52
C GLN A 94 4.50 -24.59 12.04
N PHE A 95 3.66 -23.74 11.45
CA PHE A 95 4.09 -22.46 10.88
C PHE A 95 2.91 -21.50 10.73
N SER A 96 3.23 -20.21 10.65
CA SER A 96 2.25 -19.17 10.35
C SER A 96 2.66 -18.36 9.12
N ILE A 97 1.67 -17.97 8.34
CA ILE A 97 1.83 -17.09 7.19
C ILE A 97 1.00 -15.85 7.46
N TRP A 98 1.60 -14.68 7.33
CA TRP A 98 0.84 -13.43 7.29
C TRP A 98 1.17 -12.65 6.03
N THR A 99 0.17 -11.94 5.54
CA THR A 99 0.28 -11.04 4.40
C THR A 99 -0.55 -9.79 4.68
N ILE A 100 0.06 -8.63 4.45
CA ILE A 100 -0.56 -7.32 4.58
C ILE A 100 -0.58 -6.68 3.20
N TYR A 101 -1.74 -6.19 2.81
CA TYR A 101 -2.01 -5.48 1.58
C TYR A 101 -2.24 -4.01 1.88
N VAL A 102 -1.48 -3.14 1.25
CA VAL A 102 -1.63 -1.68 1.38
C VAL A 102 -1.85 -1.08 0.01
N SER A 103 -3.07 -0.61 -0.24
CA SER A 103 -3.43 0.03 -1.50
C SER A 103 -2.62 1.31 -1.71
N LEU A 104 -1.98 1.43 -2.89
CA LEU A 104 -1.30 2.64 -3.32
C LEU A 104 -2.28 3.74 -3.76
N PHE A 105 -3.57 3.43 -3.87
CA PHE A 105 -4.57 4.37 -4.33
C PHE A 105 -4.80 5.53 -3.36
N TYR A 106 -4.84 5.25 -2.05
CA TYR A 106 -5.00 6.28 -1.01
C TYR A 106 -3.86 7.30 -1.00
N PRO A 107 -2.58 6.89 -0.91
CA PRO A 107 -1.48 7.86 -0.96
C PRO A 107 -1.44 8.60 -2.30
N LEU A 108 -1.81 7.97 -3.42
CA LEU A 108 -1.89 8.64 -4.71
C LEU A 108 -2.94 9.76 -4.69
N LEU A 109 -4.15 9.46 -4.21
CA LEU A 109 -5.24 10.43 -4.13
C LEU A 109 -4.88 11.60 -3.19
N LEU A 110 -4.22 11.33 -2.07
CA LEU A 110 -3.72 12.38 -1.18
C LEU A 110 -2.68 13.28 -1.86
N THR A 111 -1.73 12.71 -2.60
CA THR A 111 -0.73 13.49 -3.36
C THR A 111 -1.36 14.31 -4.49
N ALA A 112 -2.47 13.86 -5.07
CA ALA A 112 -3.20 14.59 -6.10
C ALA A 112 -4.01 15.76 -5.52
N ILE A 113 -4.65 15.58 -4.36
CA ILE A 113 -5.53 16.58 -3.75
C ILE A 113 -4.75 17.67 -3.00
N ALA A 114 -3.63 17.32 -2.35
CA ALA A 114 -2.82 18.26 -1.57
C ALA A 114 -2.46 19.58 -2.30
N PRO A 115 -1.95 19.57 -3.55
CA PRO A 115 -1.66 20.81 -4.27
C PRO A 115 -2.91 21.62 -4.61
N ALA A 116 -4.04 20.97 -4.88
CA ALA A 116 -5.31 21.66 -5.14
C ALA A 116 -5.81 22.41 -3.89
N ILE A 117 -5.75 21.78 -2.71
CA ILE A 117 -6.07 22.43 -1.43
C ILE A 117 -5.14 23.61 -1.17
N ALA A 118 -3.83 23.43 -1.39
CA ALA A 118 -2.85 24.50 -1.19
C ALA A 118 -3.11 25.70 -2.12
N CYS A 119 -3.48 25.45 -3.37
CA CYS A 119 -3.85 26.49 -4.33
C CYS A 119 -5.12 27.22 -3.89
N TYR A 120 -6.17 26.48 -3.52
CA TYR A 120 -7.44 27.03 -3.05
C TYR A 120 -7.26 27.92 -1.80
N GLN A 121 -6.48 27.46 -0.80
CA GLN A 121 -6.17 28.26 0.38
C GLN A 121 -5.38 29.53 0.05
N ARG A 122 -4.55 29.51 -0.99
CA ARG A 122 -3.82 30.69 -1.44
C ARG A 122 -4.76 31.70 -2.11
N LEU A 123 -5.67 31.24 -2.96
CA LEU A 123 -6.69 32.08 -3.60
C LEU A 123 -7.60 32.76 -2.57
N LEU A 124 -8.06 32.00 -1.56
CA LEU A 124 -8.87 32.57 -0.46
C LEU A 124 -8.14 33.67 0.30
N ARG A 125 -6.84 33.50 0.59
CA ARG A 125 -6.04 34.53 1.26
C ARG A 125 -5.88 35.79 0.42
N LEU A 126 -5.65 35.63 -0.90
CA LEU A 126 -5.55 36.76 -1.82
C LEU A 126 -6.86 37.55 -1.86
N ALA A 127 -7.99 36.86 -1.95
CA ALA A 127 -9.32 37.48 -1.93
C ALA A 127 -9.62 38.23 -0.62
N GLN A 128 -9.13 37.74 0.53
CA GLN A 128 -9.28 38.42 1.82
C GLN A 128 -8.36 39.64 1.99
N THR A 129 -7.25 39.72 1.27
CA THR A 129 -6.28 40.82 1.38
C THR A 129 -6.56 42.01 0.46
N GLY A 130 -7.61 41.97 -0.37
CA GLY A 130 -8.06 43.12 -1.16
C GLY A 130 -7.05 43.62 -2.21
N VAL A 131 -6.21 42.73 -2.74
CA VAL A 131 -5.40 42.96 -3.95
C VAL A 131 -6.08 42.31 -5.14
#